data_AF-A0A7V8AAS6-F1
#
_entry.id   AF-A0A7V8AAS6-F1
#
_cell.length_a   1.000
_cell.length_b   1.000
_cell.length_c   1.000
_cell.angle_alpha   90.00
_cell.angle_beta   90.00
_cell.angle_gamma   90.00
#
_symmetry.space_group_name_H-M   'P 1'
#
loop_
_entity.id
_entity.type
_entity.pdbx_description
1 polymer ?
#
loop_
_entity_poly.entity_id
_entity_poly.type
_entity_poly.pdbx_seq_one_letter_code
_entity_poly.pdbx_strand_id
1 'polypeptide(L)'
;MLYFQKLDFWLIVILCGFGLIISSPIMARENAAIASQSSQSEAQSHRRMLKMAAGESLSAFGVEIHAQTPTIAILSLSTEMVTIAVVSGQLAVGATRARAGEALVTPIDGSQTHLFGYDAERLAASLPPAWAQEMTAPLQQLALRQKRLKFWGLIEPVRINAASPSAPNVEIVRQSYLGNDTIIGLRRAAHGRPQALAGLTVKKFAESLAAGDAISVAHLLDPKPFTDSGADEASWQDARLGFAQNLVKDTGLRRAMAALPDANATSGNSFEAGGAYRIQLVMRDRAMFVSAVEPIQ
;
A
#
# COMPACT_ATOMS: atom_id res chain seq x y z
N MET A 1 -37.45 -10.66 -43.14
CA MET A 1 -38.43 -9.87 -42.38
C MET A 1 -37.80 -9.61 -41.02
N LEU A 2 -37.33 -8.37 -40.82
CA LEU A 2 -36.52 -7.93 -39.68
C LEU A 2 -37.37 -7.81 -38.42
N TYR A 3 -36.91 -8.37 -37.30
CA TYR A 3 -37.45 -8.08 -35.97
C TYR A 3 -36.43 -7.25 -35.19
N PHE A 4 -36.83 -6.04 -34.84
CA PHE A 4 -36.04 -5.01 -34.17
C PHE A 4 -36.44 -4.93 -32.68
N GLN A 5 -35.42 -4.88 -31.82
CA GLN A 5 -35.28 -4.19 -30.53
C GLN A 5 -36.49 -4.00 -29.59
N LYS A 6 -36.27 -4.39 -28.32
CA LYS A 6 -36.50 -3.51 -27.16
C LYS A 6 -35.34 -3.66 -26.18
N LEU A 7 -34.66 -2.55 -25.91
CA LEU A 7 -33.60 -2.39 -24.92
C LEU A 7 -34.07 -1.24 -24.03
N ASP A 8 -34.48 -1.55 -22.81
CA ASP A 8 -34.89 -0.56 -21.81
C ASP A 8 -33.64 -0.01 -21.11
N PHE A 9 -33.23 1.20 -21.51
CA PHE A 9 -32.21 2.00 -20.85
C PHE A 9 -32.86 2.89 -19.79
N TRP A 10 -32.52 2.71 -18.52
CA TRP A 10 -32.81 3.69 -17.47
C TRP A 10 -31.67 4.71 -17.41
N LEU A 11 -31.93 5.89 -17.98
CA LEU A 11 -31.11 7.10 -17.89
C LEU A 11 -31.66 7.98 -16.77
N ILE A 12 -30.90 8.20 -15.69
CA ILE A 12 -31.23 9.19 -14.66
C ILE A 12 -30.64 10.53 -15.08
N VAL A 13 -31.53 11.49 -15.37
CA VAL A 13 -31.25 12.90 -15.67
C VAL A 13 -31.17 13.69 -14.36
N ILE A 14 -30.07 14.42 -14.13
CA ILE A 14 -29.97 15.45 -13.09
C ILE A 14 -29.94 16.81 -13.78
N LEU A 15 -30.98 17.61 -13.53
CA LEU A 15 -31.23 18.93 -14.11
C LEU A 15 -30.73 20.04 -13.16
N CYS A 16 -29.93 20.93 -13.76
CA CYS A 16 -29.75 22.36 -13.53
C CYS A 16 -30.13 23.01 -12.18
N GLY A 17 -29.14 23.61 -11.53
CA GLY A 17 -29.28 24.77 -10.66
C GLY A 17 -28.33 25.88 -11.10
N PHE A 18 -28.85 26.86 -11.85
CA PHE A 18 -28.16 28.09 -12.26
C PHE A 18 -28.05 29.04 -11.07
N GLY A 19 -26.82 29.36 -10.64
CA GLY A 19 -26.52 30.40 -9.66
C GLY A 19 -25.63 31.47 -10.28
N LEU A 20 -26.23 32.61 -10.64
CA LEU A 20 -25.57 33.81 -11.13
C LEU A 20 -24.89 34.52 -9.94
N ILE A 21 -23.56 34.68 -9.94
CA ILE A 21 -22.86 35.57 -9.01
C ILE A 21 -21.97 36.55 -9.77
N ILE A 22 -22.14 37.81 -9.38
CA ILE A 22 -21.65 39.05 -9.97
C ILE A 22 -20.17 39.26 -9.63
N SER A 23 -19.40 39.76 -10.60
CA SER A 23 -18.00 40.19 -10.48
C SER A 23 -17.81 41.38 -9.54
N SER A 24 -16.67 41.41 -8.82
CA SER A 24 -15.77 42.58 -8.74
C SER A 24 -14.40 42.21 -8.11
N PRO A 25 -13.31 42.92 -8.47
CA PRO A 25 -11.94 42.56 -8.11
C PRO A 25 -11.49 43.27 -6.81
N ILE A 26 -10.78 42.56 -5.93
CA ILE A 26 -10.05 43.17 -4.82
C ILE A 26 -8.64 42.62 -4.78
N MET A 27 -7.69 43.56 -4.89
CA MET A 27 -6.26 43.38 -4.74
C MET A 27 -5.86 42.95 -3.33
N ALA A 28 -4.75 42.21 -3.28
CA ALA A 28 -3.71 42.28 -2.26
C ALA A 28 -4.16 42.21 -0.78
N ARG A 29 -3.95 41.03 -0.17
CA ARG A 29 -3.36 40.97 1.17
C ARG A 29 -2.71 39.62 1.47
N GLU A 30 -1.49 39.74 1.98
CA GLU A 30 -0.84 38.92 3.00
C GLU A 30 -0.43 37.47 2.69
N ASN A 31 0.84 37.37 2.31
CA ASN A 31 1.79 36.38 2.80
C ASN A 31 1.60 36.07 4.30
N ALA A 32 0.84 35.02 4.63
CA ALA A 32 0.86 34.42 5.97
C ALA A 32 0.39 32.94 6.00
N ALA A 33 0.45 32.21 4.88
CA ALA A 33 -0.07 30.84 4.79
C ALA A 33 1.00 29.76 4.50
N ILE A 34 2.29 30.06 4.64
CA ILE A 34 3.39 29.10 4.42
C ILE A 34 3.85 28.43 5.73
N ALA A 35 3.37 28.87 6.90
CA ALA A 35 3.90 28.44 8.19
C ALA A 35 3.05 27.39 8.96
N SER A 36 2.04 26.76 8.35
CA SER A 36 1.15 25.81 9.03
C SER A 36 0.98 24.45 8.34
N GLN A 37 1.82 24.11 7.35
CA GLN A 37 1.83 22.77 6.72
C GLN A 37 2.88 21.80 7.27
N SER A 38 3.69 22.21 8.25
CA SER A 38 4.81 21.38 8.75
C SER A 38 4.44 20.40 9.87
N SER A 39 3.19 20.38 10.36
CA SER A 39 2.77 19.56 11.51
C SER A 39 1.83 18.39 11.16
N GLN A 40 1.52 18.14 9.89
CA GLN A 40 0.75 16.96 9.43
C GLN A 40 1.62 15.89 8.74
N SER A 41 2.94 16.11 8.58
CA SER A 41 3.83 15.18 7.86
C SER A 41 4.36 14.01 8.72
N GLU A 42 4.17 14.03 10.05
CA GLU A 42 4.61 12.92 10.93
C GLU A 42 3.68 11.70 10.88
N ALA A 43 2.44 11.83 10.40
CA ALA A 43 1.43 10.78 10.43
C ALA A 43 1.51 9.75 9.26
N GLN A 44 2.38 9.94 8.26
CA GLN A 44 2.38 9.10 7.05
C GLN A 44 3.77 8.61 6.59
N SER A 45 4.78 8.79 7.44
CA SER A 45 6.05 8.10 7.22
C SER A 45 5.85 6.62 7.55
N HIS A 46 5.59 5.76 6.55
CA HIS A 46 5.72 4.30 6.68
C HIS A 46 7.16 3.84 6.97
N ARG A 47 8.04 4.77 7.38
CA ARG A 47 9.35 4.49 7.91
C ARG A 47 9.25 4.32 9.42
N ARG A 48 9.98 3.34 9.93
CA ARG A 48 10.13 3.07 11.36
C ARG A 48 11.60 2.96 11.69
N MET A 49 12.03 3.65 12.74
CA MET A 49 13.31 3.34 13.36
C MET A 49 13.18 2.00 14.10
N LEU A 50 14.05 1.06 13.79
CA LEU A 50 14.21 -0.19 14.51
C LEU A 50 15.43 -0.10 15.41
N LYS A 51 15.25 -0.49 16.67
CA LYS A 51 16.35 -0.75 17.61
C LYS A 51 16.17 -2.17 18.10
N MET A 52 17.15 -3.01 17.84
CA MET A 52 17.07 -4.43 18.15
C MET A 52 18.29 -4.86 18.94
N ALA A 53 18.09 -5.66 19.98
CA ALA A 53 19.15 -6.32 20.73
C ALA A 53 19.76 -7.47 19.90
N ALA A 54 20.97 -7.91 20.28
CA ALA A 54 21.57 -9.09 19.65
C ALA A 54 20.70 -10.33 19.87
N GLY A 55 20.45 -11.10 18.81
CA GLY A 55 19.59 -12.29 18.82
C GLY A 55 18.09 -11.98 18.75
N GLU A 56 17.69 -10.70 18.81
CA GLU A 56 16.29 -10.33 18.69
C GLU A 56 15.75 -10.58 17.28
N SER A 57 14.49 -11.01 17.21
CA SER A 57 13.77 -11.25 15.97
C SER A 57 12.47 -10.48 15.96
N LEU A 58 12.16 -9.82 14.84
CA LEU A 58 10.95 -9.04 14.63
C LEU A 58 10.35 -9.39 13.27
N SER A 59 9.04 -9.62 13.23
CA SER A 59 8.30 -9.69 11.97
C SER A 59 7.68 -8.33 11.67
N ALA A 60 8.01 -7.75 10.51
CA ALA A 60 7.44 -6.48 10.08
C ALA A 60 7.10 -6.54 8.58
N PHE A 61 5.86 -6.18 8.23
CA PHE A 61 5.35 -6.28 6.85
C PHE A 61 5.52 -7.69 6.26
N GLY A 62 5.39 -8.71 7.13
CA GLY A 62 5.61 -10.12 6.84
C GLY A 62 7.08 -10.53 6.62
N VAL A 63 8.04 -9.62 6.73
CA VAL A 63 9.48 -9.92 6.66
C VAL A 63 9.97 -10.25 8.05
N GLU A 64 10.55 -11.44 8.22
CA GLU A 64 11.27 -11.79 9.44
C GLU A 64 12.68 -11.19 9.41
N ILE A 65 12.96 -10.37 10.42
CA ILE A 65 14.20 -9.62 10.58
C ILE A 65 14.89 -10.16 11.83
N HIS A 66 16.15 -10.56 11.71
CA HIS A 66 16.94 -11.08 12.82
C HIS A 66 18.17 -10.22 13.04
N ALA A 67 18.31 -9.64 14.23
CA ALA A 67 19.48 -8.86 14.61
C ALA A 67 20.61 -9.80 15.08
N GLN A 68 21.75 -9.75 14.39
CA GLN A 68 22.94 -10.57 14.75
C GLN A 68 23.79 -9.89 15.83
N THR A 69 23.78 -8.56 15.84
CA THR A 69 24.39 -7.70 16.86
C THR A 69 23.40 -6.60 17.26
N PRO A 70 23.65 -5.83 18.33
CA PRO A 70 22.79 -4.69 18.65
C PRO A 70 22.73 -3.75 17.44
N THR A 71 21.53 -3.53 16.91
CA THR A 71 21.33 -2.97 15.57
C THR A 71 20.37 -1.78 15.63
N ILE A 72 20.75 -0.71 14.93
CA ILE A 72 19.86 0.40 14.59
C ILE A 72 19.64 0.37 13.09
N ALA A 73 18.38 0.33 12.66
CA ALA A 73 18.00 0.30 11.26
C ALA A 73 16.79 1.19 10.99
N ILE A 74 16.60 1.52 9.72
CA ILE A 74 15.40 2.20 9.23
C ILE A 74 14.66 1.23 8.33
N LEU A 75 13.50 0.79 8.79
CA LEU A 75 12.54 0.04 8.02
C LEU A 75 11.68 1.03 7.23
N SER A 76 11.48 0.81 5.94
CA SER A 76 10.60 1.61 5.08
C SER A 76 9.77 0.70 4.20
N LEU A 77 8.49 0.99 4.06
CA LEU A 77 7.60 0.31 3.12
C LEU A 77 7.39 1.20 1.88
N SER A 78 7.46 0.60 0.70
CA SER A 78 6.90 1.15 -0.54
C SER A 78 5.79 0.23 -1.04
N THR A 79 5.10 0.62 -2.11
CA THR A 79 4.06 -0.20 -2.73
C THR A 79 4.55 -1.53 -3.30
N GLU A 80 5.86 -1.68 -3.54
CA GLU A 80 6.45 -2.87 -4.15
C GLU A 80 7.45 -3.57 -3.25
N MET A 81 8.03 -2.89 -2.25
CA MET A 81 9.21 -3.37 -1.54
C MET A 81 9.20 -2.97 -0.07
N VAL A 82 9.79 -3.83 0.75
CA VAL A 82 10.21 -3.53 2.13
C VAL A 82 11.72 -3.30 2.11
N THR A 83 12.15 -2.13 2.55
CA THR A 83 13.56 -1.74 2.61
C THR A 83 13.99 -1.59 4.07
N ILE A 84 15.13 -2.18 4.42
CA ILE A 84 15.73 -2.09 5.74
C ILE A 84 17.15 -1.56 5.59
N ALA A 85 17.36 -0.27 5.86
CA ALA A 85 18.68 0.36 5.82
C ALA A 85 19.36 0.25 7.19
N VAL A 86 20.51 -0.43 7.25
CA VAL A 86 21.24 -0.68 8.50
C VAL A 86 22.15 0.49 8.80
N VAL A 87 21.88 1.20 9.91
CA VAL A 87 22.64 2.37 10.35
C VAL A 87 23.81 1.95 11.23
N SER A 88 23.60 0.97 12.11
CA SER A 88 24.63 0.37 12.95
C SER A 88 24.32 -1.09 13.22
N GLY A 89 25.34 -1.89 13.55
CA GLY A 89 25.18 -3.32 13.80
C GLY A 89 25.05 -4.15 12.52
N GLN A 90 24.33 -5.26 12.63
CA GLN A 90 24.15 -6.25 11.58
C GLN A 90 22.82 -6.99 11.76
N LEU A 91 22.05 -7.09 10.68
CA LEU A 91 20.80 -7.84 10.64
C LEU A 91 20.75 -8.78 9.44
N ALA A 92 19.80 -9.71 9.48
CA ALA A 92 19.55 -10.69 8.44
C ALA A 92 18.05 -10.79 8.13
N VAL A 93 17.74 -11.08 6.88
CA VAL A 93 16.42 -11.51 6.41
C VAL A 93 16.63 -12.77 5.58
N GLY A 94 16.12 -13.89 6.08
CA GLY A 94 16.45 -15.21 5.52
C GLY A 94 17.97 -15.45 5.50
N ALA A 95 18.51 -15.77 4.33
CA ALA A 95 19.94 -16.01 4.14
C ALA A 95 20.76 -14.71 3.92
N THR A 96 20.11 -13.60 3.60
CA THR A 96 20.80 -12.35 3.22
C THR A 96 21.09 -11.51 4.47
N ARG A 97 22.35 -11.08 4.62
CA ARG A 97 22.82 -10.28 5.76
C ARG A 97 23.21 -8.90 5.30
N ALA A 98 22.89 -7.87 6.08
CA ALA A 98 23.33 -6.50 5.88
C ALA A 98 24.00 -5.96 7.13
N ARG A 99 25.07 -5.18 6.94
CA ARG A 99 25.77 -4.43 7.99
C ARG A 99 25.59 -2.92 7.78
N ALA A 100 26.09 -2.13 8.72
CA ALA A 100 26.06 -0.68 8.66
C ALA A 100 26.50 -0.12 7.28
N GLY A 101 25.65 0.70 6.66
CA GLY A 101 25.86 1.27 5.31
C GLY A 101 25.28 0.44 4.16
N GLU A 102 24.67 -0.71 4.47
CA GLU A 102 23.97 -1.57 3.52
C GLU A 102 22.46 -1.60 3.83
N ALA A 103 21.66 -1.97 2.84
CA ALA A 103 20.23 -2.11 2.93
C ALA A 103 19.79 -3.47 2.38
N LEU A 104 18.84 -4.10 3.08
CA LEU A 104 18.09 -5.24 2.56
C LEU A 104 16.83 -4.73 1.87
N VAL A 105 16.58 -5.19 0.66
CA VAL A 105 15.37 -4.87 -0.11
C VAL A 105 14.66 -6.18 -0.43
N THR A 106 13.46 -6.33 0.12
CA THR A 106 12.63 -7.52 -0.08
C THR A 106 11.36 -7.12 -0.81
N PRO A 107 11.10 -7.61 -2.02
CA PRO A 107 9.83 -7.33 -2.70
C PRO A 107 8.63 -7.89 -1.92
N ILE A 108 7.49 -7.19 -1.96
CA ILE A 108 6.28 -7.56 -1.22
C ILE A 108 5.67 -8.86 -1.73
N ASP A 109 5.96 -9.26 -2.96
CA ASP A 109 5.54 -10.54 -3.52
C ASP A 109 6.24 -11.75 -2.88
N GLY A 110 7.15 -11.54 -1.93
CA GLY A 110 7.86 -12.61 -1.21
C GLY A 110 9.01 -13.23 -2.00
N SER A 111 9.45 -12.61 -3.10
CA SER A 111 10.68 -12.97 -3.79
C SER A 111 11.93 -12.68 -2.96
N GLN A 112 13.09 -13.04 -3.50
CA GLN A 112 14.36 -13.06 -2.77
C GLN A 112 14.73 -11.66 -2.24
N THR A 113 15.24 -11.61 -1.00
CA THR A 113 15.83 -10.40 -0.43
C THR A 113 17.19 -10.13 -1.07
N HIS A 114 17.34 -8.91 -1.60
CA HIS A 114 18.57 -8.42 -2.21
C HIS A 114 19.31 -7.46 -1.27
N LEU A 115 20.64 -7.43 -1.40
CA LEU A 115 21.52 -6.53 -0.66
C LEU A 115 21.95 -5.37 -1.56
N PHE A 116 21.85 -4.15 -1.04
CA PHE A 116 22.27 -2.93 -1.72
C PHE A 116 23.11 -2.06 -0.80
N GLY A 117 23.98 -1.22 -1.36
CA GLY A 117 24.54 -0.08 -0.64
C GLY A 117 23.55 1.08 -0.63
N TYR A 118 23.68 2.01 0.32
CA TYR A 118 22.89 3.25 0.31
C TYR A 118 23.74 4.49 0.58
N ASP A 119 23.24 5.66 0.19
CA ASP A 119 23.88 6.94 0.48
C ASP A 119 23.55 7.43 1.90
N ALA A 120 24.52 7.33 2.82
CA ALA A 120 24.32 7.70 4.23
C ALA A 120 24.10 9.19 4.47
N GLU A 121 24.72 10.06 3.66
CA GLU A 121 24.54 11.51 3.75
C GLU A 121 23.12 11.90 3.35
N ARG A 122 22.63 11.31 2.25
CA ARG A 122 21.26 11.52 1.79
C ARG A 122 20.24 10.94 2.75
N LEU A 123 20.51 9.78 3.34
CA LEU A 123 19.64 9.19 4.36
C LEU A 123 19.52 10.15 5.55
N ALA A 124 20.64 10.64 6.08
CA ALA A 124 20.68 11.58 7.21
C ALA A 124 19.86 12.84 6.93
N ALA A 125 19.97 13.40 5.73
CA ALA A 125 19.20 14.57 5.31
C ALA A 125 17.68 14.32 5.19
N SER A 126 17.24 13.06 5.18
CA SER A 126 15.83 12.68 5.04
C SER A 126 15.19 12.15 6.33
N LEU A 127 15.92 12.18 7.45
CA LEU A 127 15.41 11.69 8.72
C LEU A 127 14.44 12.68 9.36
N PRO A 128 13.38 12.19 10.03
CA PRO A 128 12.59 13.00 10.95
C PRO A 128 13.48 13.59 12.05
N PRO A 129 13.21 14.82 12.52
CA PRO A 129 13.98 15.46 13.60
C PRO A 129 14.08 14.59 14.86
N ALA A 130 13.02 13.86 15.20
CA ALA A 130 12.96 12.97 16.35
C ALA A 130 14.00 11.83 16.32
N TRP A 131 14.54 11.47 15.15
CA TRP A 131 15.53 10.39 15.00
C TRP A 131 16.96 10.92 14.92
N ALA A 132 17.14 12.23 14.72
CA ALA A 132 18.43 12.83 14.43
C ALA A 132 19.44 12.61 15.57
N GLN A 133 19.02 12.69 16.82
CA GLN A 133 19.92 12.56 17.98
C GLN A 133 20.67 11.22 17.97
N GLU A 134 20.02 10.14 17.55
CA GLU A 134 20.58 8.79 17.61
C GLU A 134 21.26 8.34 16.32
N MET A 135 20.82 8.87 15.18
CA MET A 135 21.31 8.43 13.87
C MET A 135 22.40 9.33 13.27
N THR A 136 22.51 10.59 13.71
CA THR A 136 23.43 11.56 13.07
C THR A 136 24.88 11.10 13.12
N ALA A 137 25.40 10.77 14.30
CA ALA A 137 26.80 10.37 14.44
C ALA A 137 27.14 9.07 13.67
N PRO A 138 26.35 7.98 13.78
CA PRO A 138 26.56 6.79 12.96
C PRO A 138 26.52 7.06 11.45
N LEU A 139 25.54 7.84 10.97
CA LEU A 139 25.40 8.15 9.54
C LEU A 139 26.51 9.04 9.01
N GLN A 140 26.99 10.00 9.81
CA GLN A 140 28.17 10.81 9.46
C GLN A 140 29.42 9.94 9.32
N GLN A 141 29.64 9.00 10.24
CA GLN A 141 30.76 8.06 10.15
C GLN A 141 30.65 7.19 8.89
N LEU A 142 29.45 6.71 8.55
CA LEU A 142 29.21 5.98 7.32
C LEU A 142 29.47 6.84 6.08
N ALA A 143 28.95 8.07 6.03
CA ALA A 143 29.15 8.99 4.92
C ALA A 143 30.64 9.25 4.66
N LEU A 144 31.44 9.44 5.71
CA LEU A 144 32.90 9.59 5.60
C LEU A 144 33.57 8.36 4.98
N ARG A 145 33.18 7.14 5.41
CA ARG A 145 33.69 5.88 4.82
C ARG A 145 33.26 5.72 3.36
N GLN A 146 32.03 6.10 3.05
CA GLN A 146 31.46 6.00 1.70
C GLN A 146 32.04 7.02 0.73
N LYS A 147 32.62 8.13 1.18
CA LYS A 147 33.18 9.18 0.30
C LYS A 147 34.12 8.63 -0.77
N ARG A 148 35.03 7.72 -0.40
CA ARG A 148 35.95 7.07 -1.35
C ARG A 148 35.22 6.09 -2.27
N LEU A 149 34.27 5.32 -1.74
CA LEU A 149 33.52 4.34 -2.52
C LEU A 149 32.61 5.01 -3.57
N LYS A 150 31.98 6.13 -3.23
CA LYS A 150 31.23 6.98 -4.16
C LYS A 150 32.11 7.55 -5.26
N PHE A 151 33.29 8.07 -4.89
CA PHE A 151 34.26 8.60 -5.85
C PHE A 151 34.67 7.58 -6.92
N TRP A 152 34.82 6.30 -6.53
CA TRP A 152 35.13 5.21 -7.46
C TRP A 152 33.91 4.56 -8.13
N GLY A 153 32.70 5.07 -7.92
CA GLY A 153 31.47 4.51 -8.47
C GLY A 153 31.08 3.13 -7.91
N LEU A 154 31.67 2.71 -6.79
CA LEU A 154 31.41 1.41 -6.15
C LEU A 154 30.15 1.39 -5.28
N ILE A 155 29.62 2.57 -4.96
CA ILE A 155 28.30 2.72 -4.37
C ILE A 155 27.44 3.41 -5.40
N GLU A 156 26.53 2.65 -6.02
CA GLU A 156 25.39 3.25 -6.66
C GLU A 156 24.54 3.92 -5.58
N PRO A 157 24.20 5.21 -5.72
CA PRO A 157 23.32 5.88 -4.79
C PRO A 157 21.92 5.30 -4.95
N VAL A 158 21.65 4.17 -4.29
CA VAL A 158 20.29 3.70 -4.09
C VAL A 158 19.64 4.75 -3.23
N ARG A 159 18.76 5.52 -3.86
CA ARG A 159 17.87 6.42 -3.13
C ARG A 159 17.15 5.49 -2.15
N ILE A 160 17.29 5.71 -0.84
CA ILE A 160 16.47 4.97 0.15
C ILE A 160 14.97 5.35 0.00
N ASN A 161 14.68 6.36 -0.82
CA ASN A 161 13.50 6.39 -1.67
C ASN A 161 13.78 5.54 -2.91
N ALA A 162 13.81 4.20 -2.80
CA ALA A 162 13.91 3.35 -3.99
C ALA A 162 12.64 3.67 -4.75
N ALA A 163 12.79 4.57 -5.72
CA ALA A 163 11.70 5.42 -6.14
C ALA A 163 10.61 4.49 -6.65
N SER A 164 9.45 4.52 -6.02
CA SER A 164 8.26 4.09 -6.73
C SER A 164 8.33 4.80 -8.09
N PRO A 165 8.18 4.08 -9.21
CA PRO A 165 8.27 4.67 -10.54
C PRO A 165 7.22 5.78 -10.76
N SER A 166 6.28 5.92 -9.82
CA SER A 166 5.20 6.90 -9.81
C SER A 166 5.59 8.23 -9.14
N ALA A 167 4.89 9.30 -9.50
CA ALA A 167 5.00 10.60 -8.84
C ALA A 167 4.65 10.49 -7.33
N PRO A 168 5.23 11.33 -6.45
CA PRO A 168 5.03 11.21 -5.00
C PRO A 168 3.57 11.20 -4.54
N ASN A 169 2.72 12.04 -5.15
CA ASN A 169 1.29 12.10 -4.87
C ASN A 169 0.56 10.79 -5.26
N VAL A 170 0.98 10.16 -6.36
CA VAL A 170 0.43 8.85 -6.77
C VAL A 170 0.86 7.76 -5.79
N GLU A 171 2.10 7.78 -5.34
CA GLU A 171 2.59 6.80 -4.37
C GLU A 171 1.90 6.93 -3.01
N ILE A 172 1.61 8.15 -2.53
CA ILE A 172 0.83 8.37 -1.30
C ILE A 172 -0.54 7.68 -1.41
N VAL A 173 -1.26 7.91 -2.52
CA VAL A 173 -2.55 7.26 -2.76
C VAL A 173 -2.38 5.73 -2.87
N ARG A 174 -1.37 5.24 -3.59
CA ARG A 174 -1.13 3.79 -3.70
C ARG A 174 -0.81 3.15 -2.35
N GLN A 175 0.02 3.79 -1.52
CA GLN A 175 0.41 3.30 -0.20
C GLN A 175 -0.78 3.18 0.74
N SER A 176 -1.72 4.11 0.68
CA SER A 176 -2.91 4.10 1.52
C SER A 176 -3.78 2.85 1.38
N TYR A 177 -3.79 2.19 0.21
CA TYR A 177 -4.52 0.93 0.01
C TYR A 177 -3.64 -0.30 -0.14
N LEU A 178 -2.41 -0.18 -0.66
CA LEU A 178 -1.45 -1.29 -0.78
C LEU A 178 -0.69 -1.58 0.51
N GLY A 179 -0.63 -0.60 1.41
CA GLY A 179 0.02 -0.71 2.72
C GLY A 179 -0.82 -1.41 3.78
N ASN A 180 -2.07 -1.77 3.46
CA ASN A 180 -2.95 -2.49 4.37
C ASN A 180 -2.46 -3.92 4.62
N ASP A 181 -2.45 -4.36 5.88
CA ASP A 181 -1.95 -5.68 6.28
C ASP A 181 -2.63 -6.83 5.53
N THR A 182 -3.94 -6.71 5.26
CA THR A 182 -4.70 -7.69 4.45
C THR A 182 -4.10 -7.83 3.05
N ILE A 183 -3.79 -6.72 2.38
CA ILE A 183 -3.27 -6.71 1.00
C ILE A 183 -1.82 -7.18 0.95
N ILE A 184 -0.99 -6.72 1.90
CA ILE A 184 0.40 -7.19 2.03
C ILE A 184 0.42 -8.71 2.25
N GLY A 185 -0.41 -9.21 3.18
CA GLY A 185 -0.50 -10.64 3.49
C GLY A 185 -0.87 -11.49 2.28
N LEU A 186 -1.87 -11.06 1.50
CA LEU A 186 -2.30 -11.76 0.29
C LEU A 186 -1.22 -11.79 -0.79
N ARG A 187 -0.55 -10.66 -1.04
CA ARG A 187 0.52 -10.57 -2.06
C ARG A 187 1.70 -11.47 -1.71
N ARG A 188 2.08 -11.53 -0.44
CA ARG A 188 3.12 -12.45 0.04
C ARG A 188 2.72 -13.91 -0.12
N ALA A 189 1.51 -14.26 0.32
CA ALA A 189 1.00 -15.64 0.23
C ALA A 189 0.87 -16.12 -1.23
N ALA A 190 0.63 -15.20 -2.18
CA ALA A 190 0.59 -15.53 -3.59
C ALA A 190 1.97 -15.86 -4.18
N HIS A 191 3.06 -15.43 -3.54
CA HIS A 191 4.44 -15.58 -4.06
C HIS A 191 4.60 -15.03 -5.48
N GLY A 192 4.02 -13.86 -5.75
CA GLY A 192 4.05 -13.22 -7.07
C GLY A 192 3.23 -13.91 -8.16
N ARG A 193 2.45 -14.95 -7.86
CA ARG A 193 1.63 -15.68 -8.85
C ARG A 193 0.23 -15.07 -8.98
N PRO A 194 -0.13 -14.45 -10.12
CA PRO A 194 -1.41 -13.76 -10.28
C PRO A 194 -2.65 -14.62 -10.04
N GLN A 195 -2.67 -15.87 -10.51
CA GLN A 195 -3.80 -16.77 -10.31
C GLN A 195 -3.96 -17.16 -8.83
N ALA A 196 -2.85 -17.39 -8.13
CA ALA A 196 -2.88 -17.66 -6.70
C ALA A 196 -3.40 -16.43 -5.92
N LEU A 197 -2.98 -15.22 -6.30
CA LEU A 197 -3.47 -13.99 -5.71
C LEU A 197 -4.98 -13.83 -5.89
N ALA A 198 -5.50 -14.11 -7.09
CA ALA A 198 -6.94 -14.07 -7.36
C ALA A 198 -7.74 -15.00 -6.43
N GLY A 199 -7.34 -16.28 -6.36
CA GLY A 199 -8.01 -17.25 -5.49
C GLY A 199 -7.93 -16.88 -4.00
N LEU A 200 -6.77 -16.38 -3.54
CA LEU A 200 -6.58 -15.93 -2.15
C LEU A 200 -7.44 -14.69 -1.84
N THR A 201 -7.51 -13.72 -2.74
CA THR A 201 -8.33 -12.51 -2.58
C THR A 201 -9.81 -12.87 -2.47
N VAL A 202 -10.32 -13.72 -3.36
CA VAL A 202 -11.73 -14.16 -3.36
C VAL A 202 -12.07 -14.91 -2.09
N LYS A 203 -11.22 -15.87 -1.70
CA LYS A 203 -11.38 -16.61 -0.46
C LYS A 203 -11.43 -15.68 0.75
N LYS A 204 -10.44 -14.79 0.88
CA LYS A 204 -10.37 -13.85 2.01
C LYS A 204 -11.55 -12.88 2.02
N PHE A 205 -12.03 -12.44 0.86
CA PHE A 205 -13.20 -11.58 0.75
C PHE A 205 -14.47 -12.29 1.23
N ALA A 206 -14.72 -13.52 0.76
CA ALA A 206 -15.87 -14.31 1.17
C ALA A 206 -15.84 -14.62 2.67
N GLU A 207 -14.69 -15.03 3.20
CA GLU A 207 -14.48 -15.25 4.65
C GLU A 207 -14.77 -13.98 5.46
N SER A 208 -14.27 -12.83 5.01
CA SER A 208 -14.45 -11.55 5.71
C SER A 208 -15.92 -11.08 5.66
N LEU A 209 -16.61 -11.26 4.53
CA LEU A 209 -18.05 -10.99 4.41
C LEU A 209 -18.86 -11.91 5.34
N ALA A 210 -18.61 -13.22 5.31
CA ALA A 210 -19.32 -14.18 6.15
C ALA A 210 -19.14 -13.84 7.65
N ALA A 211 -17.92 -13.49 8.06
CA ALA A 211 -17.58 -13.08 9.42
C ALA A 211 -18.11 -11.69 9.81
N GLY A 212 -18.53 -10.86 8.85
CA GLY A 212 -18.94 -9.48 9.10
C GLY A 212 -17.77 -8.51 9.35
N ASP A 213 -16.55 -8.87 8.92
CA ASP A 213 -15.35 -8.03 9.04
C ASP A 213 -15.33 -6.95 7.96
N ALA A 214 -16.01 -5.83 8.25
CA ALA A 214 -16.11 -4.70 7.33
C ALA A 214 -14.74 -4.09 6.97
N ILE A 215 -13.74 -4.17 7.85
CA ILE A 215 -12.41 -3.57 7.61
C ILE A 215 -11.68 -4.39 6.54
N SER A 216 -11.60 -5.72 6.71
CA SER A 216 -10.99 -6.57 5.68
C SER A 216 -11.76 -6.51 4.36
N VAL A 217 -13.09 -6.45 4.39
CA VAL A 217 -13.91 -6.25 3.18
C VAL A 217 -13.54 -4.92 2.51
N ALA A 218 -13.46 -3.82 3.27
CA ALA A 218 -13.07 -2.52 2.74
C ALA A 218 -11.68 -2.58 2.08
N HIS A 219 -10.69 -3.21 2.72
CA HIS A 219 -9.35 -3.36 2.15
C HIS A 219 -9.32 -4.10 0.80
N LEU A 220 -10.30 -4.96 0.53
CA LEU A 220 -10.35 -5.82 -0.66
C LEU A 220 -11.16 -5.25 -1.82
N LEU A 221 -12.01 -4.24 -1.60
CA LEU A 221 -12.78 -3.58 -2.66
C LEU A 221 -11.87 -2.79 -3.62
N ASP A 222 -12.18 -2.63 -4.90
CA ASP A 222 -11.38 -1.77 -5.78
C ASP A 222 -11.34 -0.33 -5.22
N PRO A 223 -10.17 0.28 -4.96
CA PRO A 223 -10.11 1.66 -4.49
C PRO A 223 -10.55 2.69 -5.56
N LYS A 224 -10.46 2.35 -6.86
CA LYS A 224 -10.65 3.32 -7.96
C LYS A 224 -11.98 4.10 -7.90
N PRO A 225 -13.15 3.47 -7.70
CA PRO A 225 -14.42 4.19 -7.61
C PRO A 225 -14.47 5.24 -6.50
N PHE A 226 -13.64 5.09 -5.46
CA PHE A 226 -13.59 6.00 -4.32
C PHE A 226 -12.57 7.13 -4.54
N THR A 227 -11.43 6.82 -5.18
CA THR A 227 -10.34 7.79 -5.43
C THR A 227 -10.62 8.75 -6.59
N ASP A 228 -11.48 8.38 -7.55
CA ASP A 228 -11.75 9.20 -8.75
C ASP A 228 -12.55 10.49 -8.45
N SER A 229 -13.05 10.65 -7.22
CA SER A 229 -13.87 11.80 -6.79
C SER A 229 -13.06 13.09 -6.50
N GLY A 230 -11.72 13.00 -6.48
CA GLY A 230 -10.85 14.10 -6.04
C GLY A 230 -10.91 14.38 -4.54
N ALA A 231 -11.59 13.54 -3.76
CA ALA A 231 -11.62 13.60 -2.30
C ALA A 231 -10.25 13.31 -1.68
N ASP A 232 -9.99 13.86 -0.50
CA ASP A 232 -8.79 13.55 0.27
C ASP A 232 -8.76 12.09 0.76
N GLU A 233 -7.59 11.65 1.24
CA GLU A 233 -7.33 10.27 1.62
C GLU A 233 -8.32 9.72 2.66
N ALA A 234 -8.58 10.51 3.71
CA ALA A 234 -9.48 10.10 4.78
C ALA A 234 -10.91 9.92 4.25
N SER A 235 -11.37 10.87 3.44
CA SER A 235 -12.73 10.88 2.92
C SER A 235 -13.06 9.67 2.05
N TRP A 236 -12.17 9.28 1.13
CA TRP A 236 -12.46 8.13 0.27
C TRP A 236 -12.26 6.79 0.99
N GLN A 237 -11.35 6.71 1.98
CA GLN A 237 -11.23 5.53 2.83
C GLN A 237 -12.49 5.32 3.67
N ASP A 238 -13.02 6.39 4.25
CA ASP A 238 -14.28 6.35 5.00
C ASP A 238 -15.45 5.94 4.11
N ALA A 239 -15.52 6.44 2.88
CA ALA A 239 -16.55 6.03 1.92
C ALA A 239 -16.45 4.53 1.57
N ARG A 240 -15.23 4.01 1.36
CA ARG A 240 -14.96 2.60 1.09
C ARG A 240 -15.31 1.72 2.28
N LEU A 241 -15.01 2.16 3.50
CA LEU A 241 -15.41 1.49 4.73
C LEU A 241 -16.94 1.50 4.91
N GLY A 242 -17.59 2.64 4.69
CA GLY A 242 -19.04 2.77 4.75
C GLY A 242 -19.76 1.85 3.77
N PHE A 243 -19.24 1.72 2.55
CA PHE A 243 -19.74 0.75 1.58
C PHE A 243 -19.57 -0.71 2.06
N ALA A 244 -18.38 -1.06 2.56
CA ALA A 244 -18.13 -2.39 3.14
C ALA A 244 -19.05 -2.71 4.33
N GLN A 245 -19.31 -1.73 5.20
CA GLN A 245 -20.25 -1.85 6.32
C GLN A 245 -21.68 -2.13 5.86
N ASN A 246 -22.09 -1.62 4.70
CA ASN A 246 -23.40 -1.94 4.13
C ASN A 246 -23.41 -3.35 3.53
N LEU A 247 -22.35 -3.77 2.84
CA LEU A 247 -22.24 -5.13 2.30
C LEU A 247 -22.32 -6.19 3.40
N VAL A 248 -21.64 -6.02 4.54
CA VAL A 248 -21.68 -6.99 5.64
C VAL A 248 -23.03 -7.01 6.40
N LYS A 249 -23.95 -6.09 6.10
CA LYS A 249 -25.32 -6.13 6.62
C LYS A 249 -26.26 -6.93 5.72
N ASP A 250 -25.90 -7.20 4.47
CA ASP A 250 -26.69 -8.04 3.57
C ASP A 250 -26.61 -9.51 4.01
N THR A 251 -27.67 -9.97 4.68
CA THR A 251 -27.75 -11.34 5.19
C THR A 251 -27.81 -12.40 4.09
N GLY A 252 -28.38 -12.08 2.93
CA GLY A 252 -28.47 -12.99 1.78
C GLY A 252 -27.09 -13.21 1.17
N LEU A 253 -26.38 -12.11 0.91
CA LEU A 253 -25.02 -12.14 0.42
C LEU A 253 -24.09 -12.87 1.39
N ARG A 254 -24.15 -12.56 2.69
CA ARG A 254 -23.32 -13.23 3.70
C ARG A 254 -23.55 -14.73 3.78
N ARG A 255 -24.81 -15.16 3.69
CA ARG A 255 -25.14 -16.59 3.66
C ARG A 255 -24.57 -17.27 2.43
N ALA A 256 -24.64 -16.64 1.26
CA ALA A 256 -24.05 -17.17 0.04
C ALA A 256 -22.51 -17.27 0.13
N MET A 257 -21.87 -16.30 0.75
CA MET A 257 -20.41 -16.26 0.95
C MET A 257 -19.90 -17.22 2.04
N ALA A 258 -20.79 -17.79 2.86
CA ALA A 258 -20.42 -18.83 3.83
C ALA A 258 -20.04 -20.15 3.13
N ALA A 259 -20.56 -20.40 1.92
CA ALA A 259 -20.01 -21.39 1.02
C ALA A 259 -18.80 -20.75 0.33
N LEU A 260 -17.60 -21.20 0.68
CA LEU A 260 -16.36 -20.66 0.10
C LEU A 260 -16.43 -20.73 -1.43
N PRO A 261 -16.07 -19.64 -2.14
CA PRO A 261 -16.07 -19.63 -3.59
C PRO A 261 -15.14 -20.72 -4.13
N ASP A 262 -15.51 -21.30 -5.27
CA ASP A 262 -14.65 -22.28 -5.93
C ASP A 262 -13.28 -21.67 -6.26
N ALA A 263 -12.21 -22.41 -5.96
CA ALA A 263 -10.84 -21.94 -6.16
C ALA A 263 -10.50 -21.76 -7.66
N ASN A 264 -11.29 -22.36 -8.55
CA ASN A 264 -11.13 -22.26 -9.98
C ASN A 264 -12.07 -21.18 -10.53
N ALA A 265 -11.48 -20.15 -11.15
CA ALA A 265 -12.26 -19.12 -11.84
C ALA A 265 -13.14 -19.76 -12.92
N THR A 266 -14.43 -19.39 -12.95
CA THR A 266 -15.36 -19.86 -13.97
C THR A 266 -15.07 -19.26 -15.34
N SER A 267 -14.55 -18.02 -15.37
CA SER A 267 -13.95 -17.40 -16.57
C SER A 267 -13.07 -16.21 -16.18
N GLY A 268 -11.76 -16.27 -16.47
CA GLY A 268 -10.85 -15.15 -16.22
C GLY A 268 -10.75 -14.77 -14.73
N ASN A 269 -11.18 -13.56 -14.38
CA ASN A 269 -11.15 -13.00 -13.01
C ASN A 269 -12.51 -13.08 -12.29
N SER A 270 -13.41 -13.94 -12.76
CA SER A 270 -14.75 -14.13 -12.19
C SER A 270 -14.86 -15.45 -11.43
N PHE A 271 -15.48 -15.39 -10.25
CA PHE A 271 -15.63 -16.50 -9.31
C PHE A 271 -17.08 -16.61 -8.86
N GLU A 272 -17.61 -17.81 -8.77
CA GLU A 272 -18.98 -18.04 -8.27
C GLU A 272 -18.95 -18.35 -6.77
N ALA A 273 -19.94 -17.82 -6.05
CA ALA A 273 -20.08 -17.97 -4.62
C ALA A 273 -21.51 -18.40 -4.27
N GLY A 274 -21.62 -19.56 -3.61
CA GLY A 274 -22.89 -20.14 -3.19
C GLY A 274 -23.90 -20.40 -4.33
N GLY A 275 -23.45 -20.49 -5.58
CA GLY A 275 -24.29 -20.70 -6.77
C GLY A 275 -25.29 -19.57 -7.07
N ALA A 276 -25.21 -18.46 -6.34
CA ALA A 276 -26.17 -17.35 -6.42
C ALA A 276 -25.50 -16.02 -6.76
N TYR A 277 -24.20 -15.89 -6.51
CA TYR A 277 -23.46 -14.66 -6.75
C TYR A 277 -22.18 -14.91 -7.54
N ARG A 278 -21.79 -13.93 -8.35
CA ARG A 278 -20.52 -13.84 -9.04
C ARG A 278 -19.70 -12.69 -8.45
N ILE A 279 -18.48 -12.99 -8.06
CA ILE A 279 -17.46 -12.03 -7.62
C ILE A 279 -16.55 -11.76 -8.82
N GLN A 280 -16.40 -10.48 -9.19
CA GLN A 280 -15.48 -10.05 -10.23
C GLN A 280 -14.25 -9.41 -9.59
N LEU A 281 -13.07 -9.78 -10.08
CA LEU A 281 -11.81 -9.20 -9.64
C LEU A 281 -11.17 -8.30 -10.71
N VAL A 282 -10.44 -7.32 -10.23
CA VAL A 282 -9.59 -6.44 -11.04
C VAL A 282 -8.18 -6.41 -10.49
N MET A 283 -7.20 -6.48 -11.39
CA MET A 283 -5.80 -6.26 -11.04
C MET A 283 -5.51 -4.77 -11.06
N ARG A 284 -4.96 -4.25 -9.97
CA ARG A 284 -4.52 -2.86 -9.85
C ARG A 284 -3.22 -2.81 -9.10
N ASP A 285 -2.21 -2.19 -9.70
CA ASP A 285 -0.92 -1.96 -9.04
C ASP A 285 -0.31 -3.24 -8.43
N ARG A 286 -0.40 -4.35 -9.19
CA ARG A 286 0.06 -5.71 -8.82
C ARG A 286 -0.59 -6.29 -7.56
N ALA A 287 -1.71 -5.72 -7.12
CA ALA A 287 -2.64 -6.32 -6.18
C ALA A 287 -3.94 -6.71 -6.89
N MET A 288 -4.76 -7.53 -6.22
CA MET A 288 -6.05 -7.97 -6.74
C MET A 288 -7.16 -7.50 -5.81
N PHE A 289 -8.19 -6.89 -6.39
CA PHE A 289 -9.31 -6.32 -5.67
C PHE A 289 -10.64 -6.81 -6.23
N VAL A 290 -11.69 -6.76 -5.42
CA VAL A 290 -13.07 -7.04 -5.81
C VAL A 290 -13.66 -5.79 -6.45
N SER A 291 -13.99 -5.86 -7.73
CA SER A 291 -14.62 -4.76 -8.47
C SER A 291 -16.15 -4.83 -8.43
N ALA A 292 -16.71 -6.03 -8.36
CA ALA A 292 -18.15 -6.22 -8.32
C ALA A 292 -18.55 -7.53 -7.62
N VAL A 293 -19.75 -7.54 -7.06
CA VAL A 293 -20.44 -8.73 -6.56
C VAL A 293 -21.88 -8.67 -7.05
N GLU A 294 -22.27 -9.61 -7.90
CA GLU A 294 -23.53 -9.55 -8.66
C GLU A 294 -24.29 -10.87 -8.53
N PRO A 295 -25.64 -10.87 -8.50
CA PRO A 295 -26.41 -12.10 -8.60
C PRO A 295 -26.18 -12.81 -9.95
N ILE A 296 -26.14 -14.15 -9.93
CA ILE A 296 -26.13 -14.97 -11.15
C ILE A 296 -27.59 -15.05 -11.65
N GLN A 297 -27.84 -14.55 -12.86
CA GLN A 297 -29.12 -14.67 -13.56
C GLN A 297 -29.20 -15.97 -14.35
#